data_AF-A0AA90SR50-F1
#
_entry.id   AF-A0AA90SR50-F1
#
_cell.length_a   1.000
_cell.length_b   1.000
_cell.length_c   1.000
_cell.angle_alpha   90.00
_cell.angle_beta   90.00
_cell.angle_gamma   90.00
#
_symmetry.space_group_name_H-M   'P 1'
#
loop_
_entity.id
_entity.type
_entity.pdbx_description
1 polymer ?
#
loop_
_entity_poly.entity_id
_entity_poly.type
_entity_poly.pdbx_seq_one_letter_code
_entity_poly.pdbx_strand_id
1 'polypeptide(L)' 'MALSHLTEDDVWTMEMLINTMSRKVLGGWTPLEVYTGQPIALIS' A
#
# COMPACT_ATOMS: atom_id res chain seq x y z
N MET A 1 4.58 24.36 -2.58
CA MET A 1 4.92 22.96 -2.23
C MET A 1 4.09 22.05 -3.11
N ALA A 2 4.70 21.07 -3.77
CA ALA A 2 4.08 20.32 -4.87
C ALA A 2 2.81 19.52 -4.50
N LEU A 3 2.41 19.48 -3.23
CA LEU A 3 1.30 18.68 -2.70
C LEU A 3 0.08 19.52 -2.27
N SER A 4 0.08 20.84 -2.48
CA SER A 4 -1.00 21.74 -2.01
C SER A 4 -2.36 21.54 -2.68
N HIS A 5 -2.46 20.63 -3.65
CA HIS A 5 -3.68 20.29 -4.37
C HIS A 5 -4.26 18.93 -3.97
N LEU A 6 -3.57 18.17 -3.11
CA LEU A 6 -4.05 16.89 -2.62
C LEU A 6 -4.99 17.12 -1.44
N THR A 7 -6.18 16.54 -1.56
CA THR A 7 -7.15 16.47 -0.48
C THR A 7 -6.77 15.36 0.50
N GLU A 8 -7.37 15.38 1.68
CA GLU A 8 -7.19 14.31 2.68
C GLU A 8 -7.64 12.94 2.14
N ASP A 9 -8.69 12.93 1.30
CA ASP A 9 -9.16 11.73 0.59
C ASP A 9 -8.13 11.22 -0.42
N ASP A 10 -7.42 12.12 -1.12
CA ASP A 10 -6.34 11.73 -2.05
C ASP A 10 -5.18 11.07 -1.28
N VAL A 11 -4.85 11.60 -0.10
CA VAL A 11 -3.81 11.02 0.76
C VAL A 11 -4.23 9.65 1.26
N TRP A 12 -5.45 9.52 1.78
CA TRP A 12 -5.99 8.24 2.26
C TRP A 12 -6.05 7.18 1.15
N THR A 13 -6.48 7.58 -0.05
CA THR A 13 -6.51 6.72 -1.24
C THR A 13 -5.10 6.28 -1.65
N MET A 14 -4.14 7.20 -1.64
CA MET A 14 -2.74 6.87 -1.93
C MET A 14 -2.14 5.92 -0.89
N GLU A 15 -2.41 6.14 0.40
CA GLU A 15 -1.96 5.25 1.47
C GLU A 15 -2.55 3.85 1.33
N MET A 16 -3.86 3.75 1.04
CA MET A 16 -4.50 2.47 0.78
C MET A 16 -3.84 1.77 -0.40
N LEU A 17 -3.72 2.46 -1.56
CA LEU A 17 -3.13 1.90 -2.76
C LEU A 17 -1.68 1.45 -2.57
N ILE A 18 -0.86 2.22 -1.85
CA ILE A 18 0.54 1.85 -1.56
C ILE A 18 0.60 0.57 -0.71
N ASN A 19 -0.29 0.43 0.27
CA ASN A 19 -0.30 -0.71 1.18
C ASN A 19 -1.00 -1.96 0.61
N THR A 20 -1.94 -1.78 -0.32
CA THR A 20 -2.67 -2.90 -0.96
C THR A 20 -2.06 -3.34 -2.28
N MET A 21 -1.26 -2.49 -2.94
CA MET A 21 -0.51 -2.93 -4.12
C MET A 21 0.51 -3.99 -3.69
N SER A 22 0.56 -5.10 -4.44
CA SER A 22 1.58 -6.14 -4.28
C SER A 22 2.96 -5.67 -4.74
N ARG A 23 3.47 -4.57 -4.18
CA ARG A 23 4.88 -4.25 -4.26
C ARG A 23 5.60 -5.15 -3.27
N LYS A 24 6.40 -6.07 -3.81
CA LYS A 24 7.35 -6.84 -3.03
C LYS A 24 8.32 -5.88 -2.33
N VAL A 25 8.23 -5.74 -1.01
CA VAL A 25 9.28 -5.16 -0.16
C VAL A 25 10.50 -6.12 -0.14
N LEU A 26 11.63 -5.66 0.41
CA LEU A 26 12.83 -6.50 0.58
C LEU A 26 12.45 -7.83 1.24
N GLY A 27 12.57 -8.93 0.50
CA GLY A 27 12.15 -10.27 0.94
C GLY A 27 10.97 -10.88 0.17
N GLY A 28 10.32 -10.11 -0.73
CA GLY A 28 9.30 -10.65 -1.64
C GLY A 28 7.86 -10.57 -1.13
N TRP A 29 7.63 -9.90 0.00
CA TRP A 29 6.34 -9.80 0.69
C TRP A 29 5.71 -8.43 0.40
N THR A 30 4.40 -8.29 0.49
CA THR A 30 3.71 -6.99 0.39
C THR A 30 3.71 -6.28 1.76
N PRO A 31 3.52 -4.95 1.82
CA PRO A 31 3.42 -4.23 3.09
C PRO A 31 2.34 -4.82 4.03
N LEU A 32 1.21 -5.24 3.47
CA LEU A 32 0.13 -5.87 4.23
C LEU A 32 0.54 -7.23 4.79
N GLU A 33 1.29 -8.04 4.03
CA GLU A 33 1.84 -9.31 4.51
C GLU A 33 2.91 -9.11 5.60
N VAL A 34 3.70 -8.04 5.52
CA VAL A 34 4.67 -7.68 6.57
C VAL A 34 3.95 -7.27 7.86
N TYR A 35 2.88 -6.48 7.76
CA TYR A 35 2.10 -6.05 8.92
C TYR A 35 1.32 -7.20 9.58
N THR A 36 0.69 -8.06 8.76
CA THR A 36 -0.15 -9.17 9.26
C THR A 36 0.65 -10.44 9.58
N GLY A 37 1.85 -10.60 9.02
CA GLY A 37 2.62 -11.83 9.08
C GLY A 37 1.98 -13.00 8.33
N GLN A 38 0.93 -12.74 7.54
CA GLN A 38 0.19 -13.75 6.79
C GLN A 38 0.38 -13.52 5.28
N PRO A 39 0.61 -14.57 4.49
CA PRO A 39 0.62 -14.45 3.04
C PRO A 39 -0.80 -14.15 2.55
N ILE A 40 -0.95 -13.09 1.77
CA ILE A 40 -2.24 -12.67 1.23
C ILE A 40 -2.19 -12.96 -0.26
N ALA A 41 -2.85 -14.05 -0.65
CA ALA A 41 -3.12 -14.28 -2.06
C ALA A 41 -4.12 -13.22 -2.52
N LEU A 42 -3.64 -12.17 -3.18
CA LEU A 42 -4.52 -11.38 -4.05
C LEU A 42 -4.97 -12.33 -5.16
N ILE A 43 -6.18 -12.85 -5.03
CA ILE A 43 -6.84 -13.59 -6.11
C ILE A 43 -7.01 -12.58 -7.25
N SER A 44 -6.21 -12.74 -8.29
CA SER A 44 -6.29 -12.01 -9.56
C SER A 44 -7.35 -12.61 -10.47
#